data_AF-A0A2A4XYE0-F1
#
_entry.id   AF-A0A2A4XYE0-F1
#
_cell.length_a   1.000
_cell.length_b   1.000
_cell.length_c   1.000
_cell.angle_alpha   90.00
_cell.angle_beta   90.00
_cell.angle_gamma   90.00
#
_symmetry.space_group_name_H-M   'P 1'
#
loop_
_entity.id
_entity.type
_entity.pdbx_description
1 polymer ?
#
loop_
_entity_poly.entity_id
_entity_poly.type
_entity_poly.pdbx_seq_one_letter_code
_entity_poly.pdbx_strand_id
1 'polypeptide(L)'
;MFNRNLYVEKYSGQFPSFPCSICESVSVEIVNYEKDIIFHQTQDSKSEAKEVYWEPDMTRAVFNAQFKCTKCKNNYFMAGKGEISAHQYYTQSGEPEWDWDVTQIYIPMYVYPTISILTPNANIPHEIASNIEVANSLFWPSPSACGNSLRTTVECLLDSLDIPKFNKNDRKLSLHVNEHLKLSHYWHLKLSHLICIIMPIMH
;
A
#
# COMPACT_ATOMS: atom_id res chain seq x y z
N MET A 1 0.04 13.83 6.10
CA MET A 1 -1.37 13.61 5.66
C MET A 1 -1.38 12.38 4.76
N PHE A 2 -2.14 11.34 5.08
CA PHE A 2 -2.18 10.09 4.31
C PHE A 2 -2.99 10.29 3.03
N ASN A 3 -2.36 10.11 1.86
CA ASN A 3 -3.01 10.23 0.57
C ASN A 3 -3.45 8.85 0.08
N ARG A 4 -4.75 8.54 0.22
CA ARG A 4 -5.34 7.25 -0.16
C ARG A 4 -5.14 6.91 -1.64
N ASN A 5 -5.07 7.92 -2.52
CA ASN A 5 -4.98 7.69 -3.96
C ASN A 5 -3.59 7.20 -4.40
N LEU A 6 -2.57 7.35 -3.54
CA LEU A 6 -1.22 6.84 -3.82
C LEU A 6 -1.10 5.34 -3.54
N TYR A 7 -1.91 4.82 -2.63
CA TYR A 7 -1.77 3.47 -2.08
C TYR A 7 -3.00 2.63 -2.45
N VAL A 8 -3.00 2.15 -3.68
CA VAL A 8 -4.08 1.31 -4.22
C VAL A 8 -3.63 -0.15 -4.34
N GLU A 9 -4.61 -1.05 -4.43
CA GLU A 9 -4.38 -2.49 -4.61
C GLU A 9 -3.83 -2.80 -6.01
N LYS A 10 -4.32 -2.08 -7.03
CA LYS A 10 -3.96 -2.29 -8.43
C LYS A 10 -3.55 -0.98 -9.10
N TYR A 11 -2.50 -1.03 -9.93
CA TYR A 11 -2.04 0.08 -10.76
C TYR A 11 -2.21 -0.29 -12.23
N SER A 12 -2.79 0.61 -13.03
CA SER A 12 -2.85 0.50 -14.48
C SER A 12 -1.96 1.57 -15.11
N GLY A 13 -1.08 1.17 -16.02
CA GLY A 13 -0.17 2.10 -16.69
C GLY A 13 0.95 2.62 -15.79
N GLN A 14 0.83 3.87 -15.31
CA GLN A 14 1.91 4.56 -14.58
C GLN A 14 1.72 4.48 -13.06
N PHE A 15 2.83 4.27 -12.35
CA PHE A 15 2.88 4.37 -10.91
C PHE A 15 2.97 5.83 -10.46
N PRO A 16 2.33 6.21 -9.34
CA PRO A 16 2.50 7.53 -8.76
C PRO A 16 3.90 7.67 -8.13
N SER A 17 4.34 8.90 -7.91
CA SER A 17 5.54 9.16 -7.11
C SER A 17 5.24 8.87 -5.63
N PHE A 18 6.04 7.99 -5.01
CA PHE A 18 5.89 7.61 -3.62
C PHE A 18 6.78 8.45 -2.67
N PRO A 19 6.41 8.57 -1.38
CA PRO A 19 7.29 9.10 -0.35
C PRO A 19 8.52 8.22 -0.15
N CYS A 20 9.70 8.85 -0.11
CA CYS A 20 10.95 8.16 0.18
C CYS A 20 11.07 7.88 1.69
N SER A 21 11.33 6.63 2.07
CA SER A 21 11.60 6.26 3.46
C SER A 21 12.93 6.76 4.03
N ILE A 22 13.81 7.30 3.19
CA ILE A 22 15.12 7.81 3.61
C ILE A 22 15.12 9.34 3.77
N CYS A 23 14.52 10.06 2.82
CA CYS A 23 14.55 11.53 2.80
C CYS A 23 13.16 12.18 2.92
N GLU A 24 12.12 11.38 3.11
CA GLU A 24 10.72 11.77 3.36
C GLU A 24 10.05 12.56 2.23
N SER A 25 10.78 12.91 1.18
CA SER A 25 10.22 13.63 0.04
C SER A 25 9.48 12.69 -0.92
N VAL A 26 8.35 13.16 -1.45
CA VAL A 26 7.60 12.49 -2.53
C VAL A 26 8.42 12.56 -3.81
N SER A 27 9.16 11.50 -4.10
CA SER A 27 10.23 11.52 -5.09
C SER A 27 10.68 10.13 -5.55
N VAL A 28 10.05 9.06 -5.06
CA VAL A 28 10.34 7.69 -5.48
C VAL A 28 9.49 7.38 -6.70
N GLU A 29 10.12 7.22 -7.85
CA GLU A 29 9.44 7.03 -9.13
C GLU A 29 10.20 6.03 -10.00
N ILE A 30 9.52 5.52 -11.02
CA ILE A 30 10.14 4.71 -12.07
C ILE A 30 10.79 5.66 -13.07
N VAL A 31 12.09 5.49 -13.30
CA VAL A 31 12.87 6.39 -14.15
C VAL A 31 12.73 6.00 -15.62
N ASN A 32 12.73 4.71 -15.92
CA ASN A 32 12.56 4.18 -17.26
C ASN A 32 11.59 2.99 -17.26
N TYR A 33 10.33 3.22 -17.62
CA TYR A 33 9.28 2.20 -17.61
C TYR A 33 9.59 0.97 -18.47
N GLU A 34 10.30 1.12 -19.59
CA GLU A 34 10.63 -0.01 -20.49
C GLU A 34 11.72 -0.93 -19.91
N LYS A 35 12.58 -0.41 -19.04
CA LYS A 35 13.72 -1.14 -18.47
C LYS A 35 13.50 -1.55 -17.02
N ASP A 36 12.85 -0.68 -16.27
CA ASP A 36 12.72 -0.78 -14.82
C ASP A 36 11.46 -1.56 -14.44
N ILE A 37 10.57 -1.90 -15.38
CA ILE A 37 9.46 -2.83 -15.15
C ILE A 37 9.66 -4.05 -16.02
N ILE A 38 9.58 -5.21 -15.40
CA ILE A 38 9.64 -6.50 -16.08
C ILE A 38 8.34 -7.23 -15.78
N PHE A 39 7.60 -7.57 -16.83
CA PHE A 39 6.34 -8.30 -16.77
C PHE A 39 6.50 -9.66 -17.46
N HIS A 40 6.18 -10.74 -16.74
CA HIS A 40 6.33 -12.11 -17.24
C HIS A 40 5.07 -12.91 -17.00
N GLN A 41 4.43 -13.33 -18.09
CA GLN A 41 3.36 -14.31 -18.04
C GLN A 41 3.86 -15.61 -17.39
N THR A 42 3.06 -16.17 -16.49
CA THR A 42 3.37 -17.43 -15.82
C THR A 42 3.36 -18.60 -16.80
N GLN A 43 4.05 -19.69 -16.45
CA GLN A 43 4.10 -20.86 -17.34
C GLN A 43 2.71 -21.48 -17.56
N ASP A 44 1.91 -21.58 -16.50
CA ASP A 44 0.54 -22.10 -16.57
C ASP A 44 -0.34 -21.25 -17.50
N SER A 45 -0.23 -19.92 -17.37
CA SER A 45 -0.98 -19.00 -18.25
C SER A 45 -0.52 -19.13 -19.71
N LYS A 46 0.77 -19.35 -19.97
CA LYS A 46 1.27 -19.62 -21.34
C LYS A 46 0.74 -20.92 -21.93
N SER A 47 0.52 -21.96 -21.12
CA SER A 47 -0.11 -23.19 -21.60
C SER A 47 -1.58 -22.98 -21.91
N GLU A 48 -2.31 -22.29 -21.04
CA GLU A 48 -3.75 -21.97 -21.23
C GLU A 48 -3.97 -21.05 -22.43
N ALA A 49 -3.02 -20.16 -22.73
CA ALA A 49 -3.06 -19.26 -23.89
C ALA A 49 -3.07 -19.97 -25.26
N LYS A 50 -2.95 -21.30 -25.29
CA LYS A 50 -3.07 -22.12 -26.50
C LYS A 50 -4.49 -22.63 -26.74
N GLU A 51 -5.36 -22.51 -25.74
CA GLU A 51 -6.74 -22.95 -25.82
C GLU A 51 -7.59 -21.98 -26.64
N VAL A 52 -8.56 -22.51 -27.39
CA VAL A 52 -9.38 -21.72 -28.33
C VAL A 52 -10.26 -20.69 -27.63
N TYR A 53 -10.63 -20.94 -26.37
CA TYR A 53 -11.48 -20.06 -25.56
C TYR A 53 -10.67 -19.03 -24.77
N TRP A 54 -9.35 -19.00 -24.92
CA TRP A 54 -8.51 -18.07 -24.17
C TRP A 54 -8.67 -16.64 -24.69
N GLU A 55 -8.80 -15.71 -23.75
CA GLU A 55 -8.85 -14.27 -24.01
C GLU A 55 -7.67 -13.55 -23.33
N PRO A 56 -7.20 -12.40 -23.86
CA PRO A 56 -6.03 -11.72 -23.32
C PRO A 56 -6.13 -11.35 -21.84
N ASP A 57 -7.32 -11.03 -21.33
CA ASP A 57 -7.57 -10.69 -19.93
C ASP A 57 -7.47 -11.91 -18.96
N MET A 58 -7.49 -13.13 -19.50
CA MET A 58 -7.20 -14.36 -18.76
C MET A 58 -5.69 -14.53 -18.47
N THR A 59 -4.85 -13.60 -18.92
CA THR A 59 -3.41 -13.64 -18.69
C THR A 59 -3.07 -13.45 -17.22
N ARG A 60 -2.36 -14.44 -16.65
CA ARG A 60 -1.73 -14.36 -15.33
C ARG A 60 -0.24 -14.17 -15.48
N ALA A 61 0.31 -13.21 -14.75
CA ALA A 61 1.71 -12.86 -14.80
C ALA A 61 2.28 -12.58 -13.41
N VAL A 62 3.60 -12.41 -13.38
CA VAL A 62 4.34 -11.82 -12.27
C VAL A 62 5.09 -10.61 -12.80
N PHE A 63 5.30 -9.62 -11.95
CA PHE A 63 6.13 -8.47 -12.31
C PHE A 63 7.15 -8.15 -11.22
N ASN A 64 8.21 -7.48 -11.64
CA ASN A 64 9.08 -6.72 -10.75
C ASN A 64 9.29 -5.31 -11.33
N ALA A 65 9.43 -4.34 -10.45
CA ALA A 65 9.64 -2.95 -10.80
C ALA A 65 10.72 -2.33 -9.92
N GLN A 66 11.63 -1.58 -10.53
CA GLN A 66 12.65 -0.78 -9.86
C GLN A 66 12.21 0.69 -9.83
N PHE A 67 12.27 1.29 -8.64
CA PHE A 67 12.04 2.72 -8.44
C PHE A 67 13.30 3.36 -7.92
N LYS A 68 13.43 4.67 -8.15
CA LYS A 68 14.54 5.47 -7.67
C LYS A 68 14.03 6.77 -7.08
N CYS A 69 14.55 7.12 -5.91
CA CYS A 69 14.32 8.44 -5.34
C CYS A 69 15.08 9.50 -6.15
N THR A 70 14.39 10.48 -6.72
CA THR A 70 15.04 11.56 -7.48
C THR A 70 15.88 12.49 -6.61
N LYS A 71 15.62 12.57 -5.29
CA LYS A 71 16.41 13.36 -4.35
C LYS A 71 17.63 12.64 -3.79
N CYS A 72 17.44 11.59 -2.98
CA CYS A 72 18.55 10.89 -2.32
C CYS A 72 19.14 9.74 -3.13
N LYS A 73 18.59 9.43 -4.32
CA LYS A 73 19.05 8.38 -5.23
C LYS A 73 18.94 6.95 -4.69
N ASN A 74 18.26 6.75 -3.55
CA ASN A 74 17.98 5.42 -3.02
C ASN A 74 17.10 4.61 -3.99
N ASN A 75 17.38 3.32 -4.11
CA ASN A 75 16.63 2.40 -4.97
C ASN A 75 15.59 1.64 -4.15
N TYR A 76 14.49 1.31 -4.80
CA TYR A 76 13.41 0.48 -4.27
C TYR A 76 13.07 -0.59 -5.30
N PHE A 77 12.75 -1.78 -4.83
CA PHE A 77 12.30 -2.88 -5.67
C PHE A 77 10.92 -3.31 -5.21
N MET A 78 10.01 -3.41 -6.16
CA MET A 78 8.65 -3.90 -5.96
C MET A 78 8.48 -5.18 -6.75
N ALA A 79 7.75 -6.14 -6.20
CA ALA A 79 7.37 -7.36 -6.89
C ALA A 79 5.91 -7.70 -6.58
N GLY A 80 5.24 -8.36 -7.52
CA GLY A 80 3.85 -8.72 -7.36
C GLY A 80 3.27 -9.53 -8.51
N LYS A 81 1.94 -9.54 -8.57
CA LYS A 81 1.18 -10.21 -9.62
C LYS A 81 0.90 -9.24 -10.76
N GLY A 82 0.89 -9.77 -11.97
CA GLY A 82 0.49 -9.06 -13.17
C GLY A 82 -0.79 -9.64 -13.73
N GLU A 83 -1.69 -8.77 -14.18
CA GLU A 83 -2.90 -9.12 -14.92
C GLU A 83 -2.92 -8.30 -16.22
N ILE A 84 -3.71 -8.74 -17.19
CA ILE A 84 -4.01 -7.95 -18.39
C ILE A 84 -5.47 -7.53 -18.32
N SER A 85 -5.75 -6.28 -18.64
CA SER A 85 -7.11 -5.80 -18.93
C SER A 85 -7.22 -5.58 -20.43
N ALA A 86 -8.19 -6.22 -21.08
CA ALA A 86 -8.41 -6.12 -22.51
C ALA A 86 -9.84 -5.60 -22.78
N HIS A 87 -9.96 -4.57 -23.61
CA HIS A 87 -11.26 -4.06 -24.06
C HIS A 87 -11.36 -4.16 -25.58
N GLN A 88 -12.46 -4.71 -26.05
CA GLN A 88 -12.75 -4.79 -27.48
C GLN A 88 -13.39 -3.48 -27.95
N TYR A 89 -12.85 -2.90 -29.02
CA TYR A 89 -13.49 -1.75 -29.67
C TYR A 89 -14.62 -2.20 -30.59
N TYR A 90 -15.61 -1.34 -30.75
CA TYR A 90 -16.63 -1.48 -31.80
C TYR A 90 -16.50 -0.32 -32.77
N THR A 91 -16.56 -0.62 -34.06
CA THR A 91 -16.60 0.38 -35.12
C THR A 91 -17.86 1.26 -35.02
N GLN A 92 -17.91 2.37 -35.76
CA GLN A 92 -19.12 3.21 -35.82
C GLN A 92 -20.36 2.47 -36.35
N SER A 93 -20.19 1.35 -37.06
CA SER A 93 -21.27 0.46 -37.50
C SER A 93 -21.67 -0.59 -36.47
N GLY A 94 -21.03 -0.62 -35.29
CA GLY A 94 -21.29 -1.57 -34.22
C GLY A 94 -20.64 -2.95 -34.43
N GLU A 95 -19.73 -3.07 -35.40
CA GLU A 95 -18.98 -4.30 -35.63
C GLU A 95 -17.75 -4.35 -34.71
N PRO A 96 -17.42 -5.50 -34.11
CA PRO A 96 -16.24 -5.62 -33.27
C PRO A 96 -14.98 -5.38 -34.11
N GLU A 97 -14.13 -4.47 -33.66
CA GLU A 97 -12.79 -4.31 -34.17
C GLU A 97 -11.92 -5.45 -33.61
N TRP A 98 -11.03 -5.99 -34.45
CA TRP A 98 -10.15 -7.10 -34.05
C TRP A 98 -8.97 -6.64 -33.17
N ASP A 99 -8.85 -5.33 -32.94
CA ASP A 99 -7.82 -4.75 -32.10
C ASP A 99 -8.34 -4.59 -30.67
N TRP A 100 -7.56 -5.07 -29.72
CA TRP A 100 -7.88 -5.00 -28.29
C TRP A 100 -7.08 -3.86 -27.66
N ASP A 101 -7.72 -3.04 -26.84
CA ASP A 101 -7.00 -2.16 -25.93
C ASP A 101 -6.47 -2.99 -24.76
N VAL A 102 -5.18 -3.29 -24.78
CA VAL A 102 -4.52 -4.13 -23.79
C VAL A 102 -3.71 -3.28 -22.83
N THR A 103 -4.14 -3.25 -21.56
CA THR A 103 -3.43 -2.55 -20.49
C THR A 103 -2.90 -3.55 -19.46
N GLN A 104 -1.61 -3.42 -19.12
CA GLN A 104 -1.01 -4.18 -18.03
C GLN A 104 -1.46 -3.63 -16.68
N ILE A 105 -1.88 -4.54 -15.79
CA ILE A 105 -2.30 -4.26 -14.43
C ILE A 105 -1.26 -4.85 -13.46
N TYR A 106 -0.79 -4.03 -12.55
CA TYR A 106 0.21 -4.39 -11.55
C TYR A 106 -0.42 -4.43 -10.17
N ILE A 107 -0.28 -5.57 -9.49
CA ILE A 107 -0.79 -5.81 -8.13
C ILE A 107 0.40 -6.03 -7.21
N PRO A 108 0.91 -4.99 -6.54
CA PRO A 108 2.08 -5.12 -5.70
C PRO A 108 1.83 -6.08 -4.54
N MET A 109 2.87 -6.85 -4.20
CA MET A 109 2.85 -7.78 -3.07
C MET A 109 4.00 -7.48 -2.11
N TYR A 110 5.15 -7.04 -2.60
CA TYR A 110 6.34 -6.79 -1.79
C TYR A 110 7.05 -5.55 -2.28
N VAL A 111 7.57 -4.75 -1.34
CA VAL A 111 8.41 -3.58 -1.64
C VAL A 111 9.56 -3.49 -0.65
N TYR A 112 10.79 -3.37 -1.15
CA TYR A 112 11.98 -3.19 -0.33
C TYR A 112 12.98 -2.20 -0.97
N PRO A 113 13.53 -1.23 -0.21
CA PRO A 113 13.14 -0.83 1.15
C PRO A 113 11.66 -0.45 1.21
N THR A 114 11.05 -0.47 2.39
CA THR A 114 9.61 -0.18 2.50
C THR A 114 9.31 1.27 2.11
N ILE A 115 8.18 1.50 1.44
CA ILE A 115 7.64 2.84 1.17
C ILE A 115 6.96 3.37 2.44
N SER A 116 7.24 4.61 2.82
CA SER A 116 6.67 5.22 4.03
C SER A 116 5.22 5.64 3.82
N ILE A 117 4.32 4.72 4.12
CA ILE A 117 2.88 4.97 4.16
C ILE A 117 2.53 5.82 5.39
N LEU A 118 3.12 5.43 6.52
CA LEU A 118 3.17 6.18 7.77
C LEU A 118 4.60 6.63 8.03
N THR A 119 4.78 7.92 8.31
CA THR A 119 6.06 8.50 8.70
C THR A 119 6.08 8.73 10.22
N PRO A 120 6.98 8.08 10.97
CA PRO A 120 7.17 8.35 12.38
C PRO A 120 7.67 9.79 12.59
N ASN A 121 7.20 10.46 13.65
CA ASN A 121 7.78 11.74 14.05
C ASN A 121 9.08 11.49 14.85
N ALA A 122 10.08 12.36 14.76
CA ALA A 122 11.37 12.24 15.45
C ALA A 122 11.29 12.07 16.98
N ASN A 123 10.15 12.41 17.59
CA ASN A 123 9.94 12.33 19.04
C ASN A 123 9.30 11.02 19.53
N ILE A 124 9.13 9.99 18.68
CA ILE A 124 8.55 8.72 19.12
C ILE A 124 9.64 7.73 19.58
N PRO A 125 9.35 6.89 20.58
CA PRO A 125 10.20 5.77 20.96
C PRO A 125 10.56 4.86 19.77
N HIS A 126 11.79 4.35 19.77
CA HIS A 126 12.32 3.47 18.71
C HIS A 126 11.43 2.24 18.46
N GLU A 127 10.88 1.63 19.52
CA GLU A 127 9.98 0.48 19.41
C GLU A 127 8.73 0.79 18.56
N ILE A 128 8.17 2.00 18.72
CA ILE A 128 7.01 2.44 17.95
C ILE A 128 7.39 2.70 16.50
N ALA A 129 8.55 3.32 16.25
CA ALA A 129 9.06 3.52 14.90
C ALA A 129 9.26 2.18 14.16
N SER A 130 9.82 1.19 14.84
CA SER A 130 10.00 -0.17 14.30
C SER A 130 8.65 -0.82 13.97
N ASN A 131 7.64 -0.66 14.83
CA ASN A 131 6.31 -1.23 14.58
C ASN A 131 5.61 -0.54 13.38
N ILE A 132 5.80 0.77 13.20
CA ILE A 132 5.33 1.50 12.02
C ILE A 132 5.99 0.99 10.74
N GLU A 133 7.30 0.73 10.77
CA GLU A 133 8.02 0.19 9.62
C GLU A 133 7.50 -1.20 9.24
N VAL A 134 7.28 -2.07 10.24
CA VAL A 134 6.64 -3.38 10.03
C VAL A 134 5.26 -3.22 9.40
N ALA A 135 4.41 -2.34 9.93
CA ALA A 135 3.08 -2.10 9.37
C ALA A 135 3.15 -1.61 7.91
N ASN A 136 4.05 -0.67 7.60
CA ASN A 136 4.25 -0.19 6.22
C ASN A 136 4.65 -1.34 5.28
N SER A 137 5.49 -2.28 5.74
CA SER A 137 5.91 -3.43 4.93
C SER A 137 4.78 -4.42 4.64
N LEU A 138 3.78 -4.47 5.53
CA LEU A 138 2.64 -5.39 5.44
C LEU A 138 1.48 -4.85 4.60
N PHE A 139 1.49 -3.58 4.21
CA PHE A 139 0.34 -2.94 3.56
C PHE A 139 -0.17 -3.68 2.31
N TRP A 140 0.72 -3.97 1.36
CA TRP A 140 0.36 -4.73 0.15
C TRP A 140 0.21 -6.24 0.39
N PRO A 141 1.16 -6.94 1.04
CA PRO A 141 1.05 -8.40 1.14
C PRO A 141 -0.09 -8.85 2.05
N SER A 142 -0.46 -8.06 3.06
CA SER A 142 -1.53 -8.41 4.00
C SER A 142 -2.10 -7.16 4.69
N PRO A 143 -3.12 -6.51 4.09
CA PRO A 143 -3.80 -5.36 4.70
C PRO A 143 -4.33 -5.65 6.10
N SER A 144 -4.82 -6.88 6.35
CA SER A 144 -5.29 -7.30 7.68
C SER A 144 -4.16 -7.36 8.71
N ALA A 145 -2.99 -7.91 8.34
CA ALA A 145 -1.82 -7.93 9.23
C ALA A 145 -1.26 -6.52 9.44
N CYS A 146 -1.28 -5.66 8.41
CA CYS A 146 -0.95 -4.24 8.54
C CYS A 146 -1.85 -3.57 9.58
N GLY A 147 -3.18 -3.71 9.47
CA GLY A 147 -4.12 -3.17 10.45
C GLY A 147 -3.87 -3.66 11.88
N ASN A 148 -3.59 -4.96 12.05
CA ASN A 148 -3.23 -5.52 13.36
C ASN A 148 -1.92 -4.95 13.91
N SER A 149 -0.89 -4.84 13.06
CA SER A 149 0.40 -4.23 13.44
C SER A 149 0.23 -2.77 13.85
N LEU A 150 -0.62 -2.00 13.14
CA LEU A 150 -0.97 -0.63 13.52
C LEU A 150 -1.70 -0.55 14.86
N ARG A 151 -2.61 -1.50 15.12
CA ARG A 151 -3.30 -1.57 16.41
C ARG A 151 -2.31 -1.78 17.55
N THR A 152 -1.41 -2.74 17.41
CA THR A 152 -0.35 -2.98 18.40
C THR A 152 0.54 -1.74 18.56
N THR A 153 0.88 -1.07 17.46
CA THR A 153 1.63 0.19 17.49
C THR A 153 0.93 1.25 18.34
N VAL A 154 -0.39 1.41 18.19
CA VAL A 154 -1.18 2.34 18.99
C VAL A 154 -1.22 1.92 20.46
N GLU A 155 -1.41 0.63 20.74
CA GLU A 155 -1.38 0.10 22.11
C GLU A 155 -0.04 0.42 22.80
N CYS A 156 1.09 0.15 22.13
CA CYS A 156 2.42 0.50 22.62
C CYS A 156 2.59 2.02 22.82
N LEU A 157 2.04 2.84 21.93
CA LEU A 157 2.08 4.30 22.07
C LEU A 157 1.31 4.77 23.29
N LEU A 158 0.10 4.27 23.51
CA LEU A 158 -0.71 4.62 24.67
C LEU A 158 -0.01 4.21 25.98
N ASP A 159 0.64 3.04 25.98
CA ASP A 159 1.44 2.57 27.11
C ASP A 159 2.64 3.48 27.37
N SER A 160 3.36 3.91 26.32
CA SER A 160 4.48 4.85 26.44
C SER A 160 4.09 6.25 26.95
N LEU A 161 2.80 6.59 26.85
CA LEU A 161 2.23 7.84 27.32
C LEU A 161 1.57 7.72 28.70
N ASP A 162 1.72 6.57 29.38
CA ASP A 162 1.09 6.25 30.66
C ASP A 162 -0.44 6.45 30.66
N ILE A 163 -1.09 6.17 29.54
CA ILE A 163 -2.55 6.29 29.42
C ILE A 163 -3.21 5.08 30.11
N PRO A 164 -4.16 5.28 31.04
CA PRO A 164 -4.79 4.19 31.77
C PRO A 164 -5.48 3.18 30.85
N LYS A 165 -5.27 1.88 31.12
CA LYS A 165 -5.90 0.76 30.39
C LYS A 165 -7.30 0.42 30.87
N PHE A 166 -7.65 0.85 32.08
CA PHE A 166 -8.89 0.51 32.76
C PHE A 166 -9.64 1.79 33.13
N ASN A 167 -10.96 1.73 33.07
CA ASN A 167 -11.80 2.80 33.58
C ASN A 167 -11.92 2.72 35.11
N LYS A 168 -12.59 3.70 35.72
CA LYS A 168 -12.83 3.75 37.18
C LYS A 168 -13.63 2.56 37.73
N ASN A 169 -14.27 1.77 36.85
CA ASN A 169 -15.06 0.59 37.19
C ASN A 169 -14.32 -0.72 36.85
N ASP A 170 -12.99 -0.66 36.70
CA ASP A 170 -12.10 -1.79 36.42
C ASP A 170 -12.41 -2.55 35.12
N ARG A 171 -13.11 -1.90 34.17
CA ARG A 171 -13.34 -2.44 32.83
C ARG A 171 -12.23 -1.98 31.90
N LYS A 172 -11.68 -2.92 31.11
CA LYS A 172 -10.71 -2.62 30.06
C LYS A 172 -11.30 -1.59 29.10
N LEU A 173 -10.62 -0.47 28.92
CA LEU A 173 -11.03 0.55 27.98
C LEU A 173 -10.86 0.00 26.56
N SER A 174 -11.94 0.02 25.79
CA SER A 174 -11.92 -0.41 24.40
C SER A 174 -11.00 0.51 23.60
N LEU A 175 -10.16 -0.07 22.74
CA LEU A 175 -9.35 0.68 21.77
C LEU A 175 -10.17 1.31 20.65
N HIS A 176 -11.51 1.34 20.77
CA HIS A 176 -12.26 2.36 20.07
C HIS A 176 -11.71 3.72 20.49
N VAL A 177 -10.95 4.32 19.57
CA VAL A 177 -10.30 5.63 19.69
C VAL A 177 -11.22 6.66 20.35
N ASN A 178 -12.52 6.61 20.10
CA ASN A 178 -13.53 7.50 20.67
C ASN A 178 -13.73 7.38 22.19
N GLU A 179 -13.47 6.24 22.84
CA GLU A 179 -13.59 6.09 24.29
C GLU A 179 -12.35 6.59 25.04
N HIS A 180 -11.16 6.35 24.49
CA HIS A 180 -9.89 6.88 25.03
C HIS A 180 -9.75 8.39 24.83
N LEU A 181 -10.23 8.93 23.71
CA LEU A 181 -10.24 10.39 23.46
C LEU A 181 -11.15 11.16 24.41
N LYS A 182 -12.28 10.58 24.83
CA LYS A 182 -13.22 11.23 25.77
C LYS A 182 -12.60 11.48 27.15
N LEU A 183 -11.56 10.73 27.52
CA LEU A 183 -10.90 10.85 28.82
C LEU A 183 -9.83 11.95 28.84
N SER A 184 -9.52 12.60 27.73
CA SER A 184 -8.27 13.35 27.64
C SER A 184 -8.38 14.61 26.76
N HIS A 185 -8.93 15.69 27.34
CA HIS A 185 -9.04 17.02 26.73
C HIS A 185 -7.69 17.58 26.23
N TYR A 186 -6.56 17.04 26.73
CA TYR A 186 -5.20 17.47 26.43
C TYR A 186 -4.53 16.82 25.20
N TRP A 187 -5.04 15.69 24.68
CA TRP A 187 -4.25 14.86 23.74
C TRP A 187 -4.78 14.87 22.30
N HIS A 188 -5.88 15.58 22.05
CA HIS A 188 -6.48 15.76 20.72
C HIS A 188 -5.49 16.28 19.66
N LEU A 189 -4.47 17.05 20.06
CA LEU A 189 -3.48 17.64 19.15
C LEU A 189 -2.34 16.69 18.75
N LYS A 190 -1.99 15.69 19.58
CA LYS A 190 -0.90 14.73 19.30
C LYS A 190 -1.38 13.43 18.65
N LEU A 191 -2.59 12.99 18.96
CA LEU A 191 -3.18 11.74 18.44
C LEU A 191 -3.96 11.91 17.13
N SER A 192 -4.40 13.12 16.79
CA SER A 192 -5.19 13.39 15.57
C SER A 192 -4.51 12.92 14.28
N HIS A 193 -3.18 13.05 14.19
CA HIS A 193 -2.42 12.60 13.03
C HIS A 193 -2.36 11.07 12.88
N LEU A 194 -2.38 10.28 13.96
CA LEU A 194 -2.43 8.82 13.86
C LEU A 194 -3.87 8.34 13.54
N ILE A 195 -4.87 8.98 14.13
CA ILE A 195 -6.28 8.58 14.01
C ILE A 195 -6.80 8.76 12.58
N CYS A 196 -6.41 9.84 11.89
CA CYS A 196 -6.78 10.06 10.50
C CYS A 196 -6.20 9.01 9.53
N ILE A 197 -5.15 8.28 9.92
CA ILE A 197 -4.47 7.32 9.04
C ILE A 197 -4.92 5.88 9.29
N ILE A 198 -5.37 5.56 10.51
CA ILE A 198 -5.81 4.19 10.87
C ILE A 198 -7.27 3.91 10.48
N MET A 199 -8.18 4.88 10.65
CA MET A 199 -9.60 4.68 10.29
C MET A 199 -9.88 4.33 8.80
N PRO A 200 -9.10 4.81 7.82
CA PRO A 200 -9.19 4.36 6.42
C PRO A 200 -8.88 2.90 6.13
N ILE A 201 -7.93 2.31 6.86
CA ILE A 201 -7.28 1.05 6.50
C ILE A 201 -8.06 -0.15 7.05
N MET A 202 -8.98 0.11 8.00
CA MET A 202 -9.78 -0.91 8.68
C MET A 202 -11.16 -1.17 8.06
N HIS A 203 -11.49 -0.56 6.92
CA HIS A 203 -12.78 -0.70 6.23
C HIS A 203 -12.61 -1.19 4.80
#